data_AF-A0AAD9GLN3-F1
#
_entry.id   AF-A0AAD9GLN3-F1
#
_cell.length_a   1.000
_cell.length_b   1.000
_cell.length_c   1.000
_cell.angle_alpha   90.00
_cell.angle_beta   90.00
_cell.angle_gamma   90.00
#
_symmetry.space_group_name_H-M   'P 1'
#
loop_
_entity.id
_entity.type
_entity.pdbx_description
1 polymer ?
#
loop_
_entity_poly.entity_id
_entity_poly.type
_entity_poly.pdbx_seq_one_letter_code
_entity_poly.pdbx_strand_id
1 'polypeptide(L)' 'MLRLWCAVVGVSGTAFCVDVDENKTISYLSRVIKEAKKEGFKKFDANELFLYQAMQGDI' A
#
# COMPACT_ATOMS: atom_id res chain seq x y z
N MET A 1 5.46 4.11 15.01
CA MET A 1 4.31 4.31 14.10
C MET A 1 4.80 5.13 12.92
N LEU A 2 4.67 4.60 11.73
CA LEU A 2 5.18 5.18 10.49
C LEU A 2 4.01 5.50 9.57
N ARG A 3 4.09 6.64 8.87
CA ARG A 3 3.15 6.99 7.80
C ARG A 3 3.78 6.69 6.44
N LEU A 4 3.14 5.83 5.67
CA LEU A 4 3.56 5.49 4.31
C LEU A 4 2.67 6.17 3.28
N TRP A 5 3.28 6.67 2.21
CA TRP A 5 2.60 7.14 1.02
C TRP A 5 2.60 6.02 -0.02
N CYS A 6 1.41 5.65 -0.48
CA CYS A 6 1.19 4.54 -1.39
C CYS A 6 0.54 5.03 -2.68
N ALA A 7 0.91 4.42 -3.80
CA ALA A 7 0.27 4.64 -5.10
C ALA A 7 0.01 3.28 -5.76
N VAL A 8 -1.03 3.22 -6.59
CA VAL A 8 -1.36 2.02 -7.37
C VAL A 8 -0.65 2.12 -8.71
N VAL A 9 0.23 1.16 -9.01
CA VAL A 9 0.97 1.13 -10.27
C VAL A 9 0.03 0.88 -11.44
N GLY A 10 0.23 1.62 -12.54
CA GLY A 10 -0.55 1.46 -13.78
C GLY A 10 -1.96 2.06 -13.74
N VAL A 11 -2.35 2.74 -12.66
CA VAL A 11 -3.63 3.45 -12.54
C VAL A 11 -3.36 4.93 -12.34
N SER A 12 -3.96 5.79 -13.18
CA SER A 12 -3.93 7.23 -12.95
C SER A 12 -4.68 7.57 -11.67
N GLY A 13 -4.01 8.23 -10.73
CA GLY A 13 -4.62 8.63 -9.46
C GLY A 13 -3.61 9.26 -8.50
N THR A 14 -4.14 9.79 -7.40
CA THR A 14 -3.34 10.40 -6.33
C THR A 14 -2.83 9.34 -5.37
N ALA A 15 -1.63 9.55 -4.84
CA ALA A 15 -1.12 8.80 -3.71
C ALA A 15 -2.06 8.89 -2.49
N PHE A 16 -2.07 7.87 -1.65
CA PHE A 16 -2.85 7.81 -0.41
C PHE A 16 -1.94 7.41 0.76
N CYS A 17 -2.31 7.84 1.97
CA CYS A 17 -1.54 7.51 3.16
C CYS A 17 -2.10 6.29 3.88
N VAL A 18 -1.21 5.52 4.51
CA VAL A 18 -1.56 4.52 5.53
C VAL A 18 -0.66 4.68 6.74
N ASP A 19 -1.23 4.52 7.92
CA ASP A 19 -0.47 4.50 9.18
C ASP A 19 -0.19 3.04 9.56
N VAL A 20 1.07 2.73 9.86
CA VAL A 20 1.55 1.36 10.10
C VAL A 20 2.42 1.28 11.35
N ASP A 21 2.40 0.12 11.99
CA ASP A 21 3.32 -0.22 13.08
C ASP A 21 4.60 -0.83 12.47
N GLU A 22 5.73 -0.18 12.70
CA GLU A 22 7.06 -0.56 12.19
C GLU A 22 7.54 -1.93 12.69
N ASN A 23 6.95 -2.44 13.78
CA ASN A 23 7.28 -3.75 14.33
C ASN A 23 6.43 -4.89 13.73
N LYS A 24 5.58 -4.59 12.74
CA LYS A 24 4.70 -5.58 12.09
C LYS A 24 5.28 -6.07 10.76
N THR A 25 4.76 -7.23 10.35
CA THR A 25 5.16 -7.91 9.13
C THR A 25 4.57 -7.27 7.87
N ILE A 26 5.12 -7.63 6.71
CA ILE A 26 4.57 -7.23 5.39
C ILE A 26 3.12 -7.70 5.22
N SER A 27 2.75 -8.87 5.75
CA SER A 27 1.36 -9.35 5.70
C SER A 27 0.38 -8.43 6.45
N TYR A 28 0.82 -7.79 7.54
CA TYR A 28 0.04 -6.76 8.21
C TYR A 28 -0.08 -5.50 7.36
N LEU A 29 1.03 -5.04 6.76
CA LEU A 29 1.03 -3.90 5.84
C LEU A 29 0.03 -4.10 4.68
N SER A 30 0.00 -5.27 4.06
CA SER A 30 -0.94 -5.58 2.98
C SER A 30 -2.40 -5.48 3.43
N ARG A 31 -2.72 -5.91 4.66
CA ARG A 31 -4.08 -5.78 5.23
C ARG A 31 -4.46 -4.32 5.46
N VAL A 32 -3.55 -3.53 6.00
CA VAL A 32 -3.76 -2.08 6.23
C VAL A 32 -4.01 -1.36 4.89
N ILE A 33 -3.21 -1.65 3.87
CA ILE A 33 -3.38 -1.08 2.52
C ILE A 33 -4.75 -1.48 1.93
N LYS A 34 -5.15 -2.76 2.07
CA LYS A 34 -6.46 -3.23 1.59
C LYS A 34 -7.61 -2.50 2.28
N GLU A 35 -7.58 -2.33 3.60
CA GLU A 35 -8.63 -1.61 4.31
C GLU A 35 -8.68 -0.12 3.90
N ALA A 36 -7.54 0.53 3.67
CA ALA A 36 -7.49 1.92 3.22
C ALA A 36 -8.09 2.14 1.81
N LYS A 37 -8.13 1.10 0.97
CA LYS A 37 -8.69 1.12 -0.40
C LYS A 37 -9.76 0.04 -0.59
N LYS A 38 -10.55 -0.24 0.44
CA LYS A 38 -11.48 -1.39 0.51
C LYS A 38 -12.38 -1.55 -0.72
N GLU A 39 -12.97 -0.46 -1.21
CA GLU A 39 -13.83 -0.50 -2.40
C GLU A 39 -13.06 -0.77 -3.68
N GLY A 40 -11.88 -0.15 -3.84
CA GLY A 40 -11.02 -0.36 -5.01
C GLY A 40 -10.40 -1.76 -5.04
N PHE A 41 -10.16 -2.36 -3.89
CA PHE A 41 -9.48 -3.64 -3.70
C PHE A 41 -10.41 -4.78 -3.27
N LYS A 42 -11.72 -4.63 -3.52
CA LYS A 42 -12.75 -5.58 -3.08
C LYS A 42 -12.61 -6.98 -3.69
N LYS A 43 -12.00 -7.09 -4.88
CA LYS A 43 -11.99 -8.31 -5.69
C LYS A 43 -10.84 -9.28 -5.40
N PHE A 44 -9.90 -8.92 -4.52
CA PHE A 44 -8.72 -9.72 -4.22
C PHE A 44 -8.38 -9.66 -2.73
N ASP A 45 -7.68 -10.67 -2.24
CA ASP A 45 -7.19 -10.75 -0.87
C ASP A 45 -5.94 -9.91 -0.64
N ALA A 46 -5.74 -9.48 0.60
CA ALA A 46 -4.58 -8.67 0.95
C ALA A 46 -3.26 -9.36 0.59
N ASN A 47 -3.21 -10.69 0.66
CA ASN A 47 -2.02 -11.47 0.35
C ASN A 47 -1.74 -11.56 -1.17
N GLU A 48 -2.67 -11.11 -2.02
CA GLU A 48 -2.48 -11.02 -3.48
C GLU A 48 -1.86 -9.68 -3.90
N LEU A 49 -1.66 -8.75 -2.97
CA LEU A 49 -0.97 -7.49 -3.21
C LEU A 49 0.54 -7.70 -3.36
N PHE A 50 1.08 -7.35 -4.52
CA PHE A 50 2.51 -7.15 -4.70
C PHE A 50 2.90 -5.73 -4.28
N LEU A 51 3.75 -5.63 -3.26
CA LEU A 51 4.23 -4.35 -2.75
C LEU A 51 5.64 -4.06 -3.29
N TYR A 52 5.83 -2.84 -3.76
CA TYR A 52 7.12 -2.36 -4.27
C TYR A 52 7.53 -1.12 -3.48
N GLN A 53 8.80 -1.07 -3.07
CA GLN A 53 9.36 0.14 -2.51
C GLN A 53 9.69 1.11 -3.64
N ALA A 54 9.08 2.29 -3.59
CA ALA A 54 9.44 3.36 -4.51
C ALA A 54 10.83 3.90 -4.15
N MET A 55 11.68 4.07 -5.16
CA MET A 55 12.94 4.77 -5.05
C MET A 55 12.81 6.10 -5.77
N GLN A 56 13.56 7.11 -5.32
CA GLN A 56 13.70 8.34 -6.08
C GLN A 56 14.36 7.99 -7.41
N GLY A 57 13.72 8.39 -8.52
CA GLY A 57 14.35 8.25 -9.84
C GLY A 57 15.46 9.29 -9.97
N ASP A 58 16.61 8.87 -10.49
CA ASP A 58 17.59 9.81 -11.03
C ASP A 58 16.97 10.43 -12.29
N ILE A 59 16.84 11.76 -12.29
CA ILE A 59 16.35 12.57 -13.42
C ILE A 59 17.53 12.97 -14.29
#